data_AF-A0A2S3IRT5-F1
#
_entry.id   AF-A0A2S3IRT5-F1
#
_cell.length_a   1.000
_cell.length_b   1.000
_cell.length_c   1.000
_cell.angle_alpha   90.00
_cell.angle_beta   90.00
_cell.angle_gamma   90.00
#
_symmetry.space_group_name_H-M   'P 1'
#
loop_
_entity.id
_entity.type
_entity.pdbx_description
1 polymer ?
#
loop_
_entity_poly.entity_id
_entity_poly.type
_entity_poly.pdbx_seq_one_letter_code
_entity_poly.pdbx_strand_id
1 'polypeptide(L)'
;MEALPPTLTSACEQPLLYDGTTRLYMSYVCPYAQRAWITRNYKGLQEEIKLVPMDLADKPAWYKKVYPKYQVPAMEHNKKIIGESLDLIRLVIQLVISGSSKQRFAVELLGYSDAFNRALLDGLRSKGPVTAEAVAALDKIDSSLSKFDDGPFFLGQFSLVDIAYVPFIDGFQMFFAGIKNYDITRGRVHMQTFTEVIQLTFSLTYFDRVS
;
A
#
# COMPACT_ATOMS: atom_id res chain seq x y z
N MET A 1 7.28 4.94 -20.91
CA MET A 1 6.40 5.02 -19.72
C MET A 1 5.21 4.12 -19.99
N GLU A 2 4.82 3.24 -19.05
CA GLU A 2 3.69 2.32 -19.24
C GLU A 2 2.36 3.09 -19.35
N ALA A 3 1.51 2.73 -20.32
CA ALA A 3 0.15 3.23 -20.42
C ALA A 3 -0.76 2.48 -19.41
N LEU A 4 -1.47 3.21 -18.56
CA LEU A 4 -2.36 2.60 -17.56
C LEU A 4 -3.63 2.05 -18.21
N PRO A 5 -4.03 0.79 -17.93
CA PRO A 5 -5.27 0.24 -18.47
C PRO A 5 -6.52 0.92 -17.91
N PRO A 6 -7.64 0.92 -18.66
CA PRO A 6 -8.89 1.50 -18.20
C PRO A 6 -9.50 0.68 -17.05
N THR A 7 -10.23 1.37 -16.17
CA THR A 7 -10.93 0.75 -15.03
C THR A 7 -12.12 -0.06 -15.51
N LEU A 8 -12.21 -1.33 -15.08
CA LEU A 8 -13.32 -2.22 -15.41
C LEU A 8 -14.53 -1.96 -14.50
N THR A 9 -15.70 -1.91 -15.12
CA THR A 9 -17.00 -1.71 -14.46
C THR A 9 -17.88 -2.96 -14.57
N SER A 10 -19.11 -2.91 -14.05
CA SER A 10 -20.05 -4.05 -14.12
C SER A 10 -20.42 -4.47 -15.54
N ALA A 11 -20.28 -3.55 -16.51
CA ALA A 11 -20.53 -3.80 -17.93
C ALA A 11 -19.35 -4.51 -18.64
N CYS A 12 -18.17 -4.56 -18.03
CA CYS A 12 -16.98 -5.13 -18.66
C CYS A 12 -16.97 -6.66 -18.57
N GLU A 13 -16.59 -7.30 -19.68
CA GLU A 13 -16.40 -8.75 -19.74
C GLU A 13 -15.20 -9.21 -18.89
N GLN A 14 -15.23 -10.47 -18.49
CA GLN A 14 -14.15 -11.09 -17.73
C GLN A 14 -12.92 -11.29 -18.65
N PRO A 15 -11.71 -10.87 -18.24
CA PRO A 15 -10.49 -11.29 -18.90
C PRO A 15 -10.34 -12.82 -18.95
N LEU A 16 -9.60 -13.34 -19.92
CA LEU A 16 -9.27 -14.77 -19.96
C LEU A 16 -8.57 -15.16 -18.66
N LEU A 17 -9.10 -16.18 -18.00
CA LEU A 17 -8.57 -16.68 -16.74
C LEU A 17 -7.64 -17.87 -17.02
N TYR A 18 -6.48 -17.88 -16.37
CA TYR A 18 -5.49 -18.96 -16.44
C TYR A 18 -4.92 -19.22 -17.84
N ASP A 19 -4.83 -18.16 -18.65
CA ASP A 19 -4.23 -18.17 -19.99
C ASP A 19 -2.69 -18.09 -19.98
N GLY A 20 -2.08 -18.08 -18.78
CA GLY A 20 -0.63 -17.95 -18.58
C GLY A 20 -0.18 -16.53 -18.26
N THR A 21 -1.05 -15.52 -18.39
CA THR A 21 -0.74 -14.14 -18.01
C THR A 21 -0.85 -13.97 -16.49
N THR A 22 0.15 -13.34 -15.87
CA THR A 22 0.05 -12.94 -14.46
C THR A 22 -0.71 -11.62 -14.36
N ARG A 23 -1.78 -11.58 -13.56
CA ARG A 23 -2.66 -10.42 -13.43
C ARG A 23 -2.75 -9.93 -11.99
N LEU A 24 -2.69 -8.62 -11.80
CA LEU A 24 -2.98 -7.97 -10.53
C LEU A 24 -4.34 -7.28 -10.61
N TYR A 25 -5.36 -7.93 -10.03
CA TYR A 25 -6.69 -7.36 -9.84
C TYR A 25 -6.61 -6.32 -8.73
N MET A 26 -6.92 -5.06 -9.06
CA MET A 26 -6.64 -3.92 -8.19
C MET A 26 -7.66 -2.80 -8.39
N SER A 27 -7.56 -1.75 -7.57
CA SER A 27 -8.25 -0.49 -7.83
C SER A 27 -7.29 0.66 -7.54
N TYR A 28 -7.26 1.66 -8.43
CA TYR A 28 -6.33 2.79 -8.35
C TYR A 28 -6.43 3.57 -7.03
N VAL A 29 -7.61 3.56 -6.40
CA VAL A 29 -7.89 4.28 -5.15
C VAL A 29 -7.80 3.40 -3.90
N CYS A 30 -7.47 2.12 -4.02
CA CYS A 30 -7.43 1.20 -2.87
C CYS A 30 -6.01 1.11 -2.28
N PRO A 31 -5.73 1.64 -1.08
CA PRO A 31 -4.37 1.69 -0.52
C PRO A 31 -3.76 0.29 -0.30
N TYR A 32 -4.59 -0.72 0.00
CA TYR A 32 -4.15 -2.11 0.06
C TYR A 32 -3.69 -2.64 -1.30
N ALA A 33 -4.31 -2.22 -2.39
CA ALA A 33 -3.92 -2.63 -3.74
C ALA A 33 -2.72 -1.83 -4.25
N GLN A 34 -2.60 -0.56 -3.83
CA GLN A 34 -1.45 0.29 -4.10
C GLN A 34 -0.14 -0.34 -3.57
N ARG A 35 -0.16 -1.01 -2.42
CA ARG A 35 0.98 -1.81 -1.91
C ARG A 35 1.56 -2.78 -2.95
N ALA A 36 0.71 -3.60 -3.56
CA ALA A 36 1.10 -4.58 -4.57
C ALA A 36 1.55 -3.90 -5.88
N TRP A 37 0.86 -2.83 -6.27
CA TRP A 37 1.20 -2.07 -7.47
C TRP A 37 2.55 -1.33 -7.36
N ILE A 38 2.81 -0.67 -6.23
CA ILE A 38 4.12 -0.04 -5.96
C ILE A 38 5.23 -1.09 -5.94
N THR A 39 4.98 -2.25 -5.33
CA THR A 39 5.94 -3.37 -5.31
C THR A 39 6.28 -3.85 -6.72
N ARG A 40 5.26 -4.04 -7.58
CA ARG A 40 5.43 -4.38 -9.00
C ARG A 40 6.32 -3.36 -9.72
N ASN A 41 6.01 -2.07 -9.57
CA ASN A 41 6.75 -1.01 -10.26
C ASN A 41 8.19 -0.90 -9.76
N TYR A 42 8.39 -0.98 -8.44
CA TYR A 42 9.70 -0.93 -7.80
C TYR A 42 10.62 -2.08 -8.24
N LYS A 43 10.05 -3.25 -8.53
CA LYS A 43 10.78 -4.42 -9.02
C LYS A 43 10.95 -4.47 -10.54
N GLY A 44 10.42 -3.50 -11.27
CA GLY A 44 10.49 -3.51 -12.74
C GLY A 44 9.60 -4.57 -13.40
N LEU A 45 8.54 -5.03 -12.71
CA LEU A 45 7.69 -6.15 -13.15
C LEU A 45 6.49 -5.73 -14.02
N GLN A 46 6.61 -4.61 -14.74
CA GLN A 46 5.49 -4.04 -15.48
C GLN A 46 5.06 -4.91 -16.66
N GLU A 47 6.01 -5.58 -17.30
CA GLU A 47 5.71 -6.44 -18.45
C GLU A 47 5.19 -7.81 -18.05
N GLU A 48 5.61 -8.30 -16.90
CA GLU A 48 5.29 -9.62 -16.35
C GLU A 48 3.93 -9.64 -15.65
N ILE A 49 3.58 -8.55 -14.96
CA ILE A 49 2.34 -8.45 -14.17
C ILE A 49 1.44 -7.42 -14.84
N LYS A 50 0.33 -7.85 -15.45
CA LYS A 50 -0.64 -6.93 -16.05
C LYS A 50 -1.65 -6.44 -15.02
N LEU A 51 -1.95 -5.14 -15.03
CA LEU A 51 -2.95 -4.56 -14.13
C LEU A 51 -4.36 -4.83 -14.65
N VAL A 52 -5.26 -5.18 -13.74
CA VAL A 52 -6.70 -5.28 -14.00
C VAL A 52 -7.41 -4.37 -12.98
N PRO A 53 -7.45 -3.05 -13.24
CA PRO A 53 -8.10 -2.09 -12.35
C PRO A 53 -9.62 -2.26 -12.42
N MET A 54 -10.28 -2.15 -11.28
CA MET A 54 -11.74 -2.23 -11.17
C MET A 54 -12.28 -1.05 -10.37
N ASP A 55 -13.48 -0.62 -10.76
CA ASP A 55 -14.28 0.29 -9.97
C ASP A 55 -14.79 -0.48 -8.74
N LEU A 56 -14.58 0.06 -7.54
CA LEU A 56 -15.06 -0.57 -6.32
C LEU A 56 -16.55 -0.29 -6.06
N ALA A 57 -17.08 0.81 -6.59
CA ALA A 57 -18.49 1.19 -6.51
C ALA A 57 -19.34 0.45 -7.55
N ASP A 58 -18.75 0.16 -8.73
CA ASP A 58 -19.41 -0.56 -9.83
C ASP A 58 -18.60 -1.81 -10.25
N LYS A 59 -18.28 -2.66 -9.28
CA LYS A 59 -17.37 -3.79 -9.47
C LYS A 59 -18.01 -4.93 -10.28
N PRO A 60 -17.32 -5.51 -11.27
CA PRO A 60 -17.87 -6.61 -12.06
C PRO A 60 -18.28 -7.82 -11.23
N ALA A 61 -19.47 -8.36 -11.50
CA ALA A 61 -20.02 -9.51 -10.77
C ALA A 61 -19.20 -10.80 -11.00
N TRP A 62 -18.57 -10.94 -12.16
CA TRP A 62 -17.69 -12.07 -12.47
C TRP A 62 -16.48 -12.14 -11.53
N TYR A 63 -16.05 -11.02 -10.94
CA TYR A 63 -14.87 -11.02 -10.07
C TYR A 63 -15.05 -11.90 -8.84
N LYS A 64 -16.29 -12.07 -8.36
CA LYS A 64 -16.59 -12.98 -7.25
C LYS A 64 -16.27 -14.45 -7.59
N LYS A 65 -16.32 -14.81 -8.88
CA LYS A 65 -15.94 -16.16 -9.36
C LYS A 65 -14.42 -16.31 -9.46
N VAL A 66 -13.71 -15.22 -9.77
CA VAL A 66 -12.24 -15.19 -9.81
C VAL A 66 -11.67 -15.21 -8.39
N TYR A 67 -12.14 -14.33 -7.52
CA TYR A 67 -11.72 -14.24 -6.12
C TYR A 67 -12.94 -14.19 -5.18
N PRO A 68 -13.28 -15.31 -4.50
CA PRO A 68 -14.49 -15.41 -3.69
C PRO A 68 -14.65 -14.38 -2.57
N LYS A 69 -13.55 -13.84 -2.03
CA LYS A 69 -13.60 -12.76 -1.02
C LYS A 69 -14.10 -11.43 -1.61
N TYR A 70 -14.11 -11.27 -2.93
CA TYR A 70 -14.61 -10.09 -3.64
C TYR A 70 -13.89 -8.77 -3.23
N GLN A 71 -12.65 -8.89 -2.77
CA GLN A 71 -11.78 -7.82 -2.29
C GLN A 71 -10.59 -7.65 -3.23
N VAL A 72 -9.97 -6.47 -3.24
CA VAL A 72 -8.69 -6.23 -3.91
C VAL A 72 -7.62 -5.87 -2.86
N PRO A 73 -6.33 -6.13 -3.11
CA PRO A 73 -5.78 -6.76 -4.31
C PRO A 73 -5.96 -8.29 -4.33
N ALA A 74 -5.93 -8.85 -5.54
CA ALA A 74 -5.70 -10.27 -5.76
C ALA A 74 -4.76 -10.47 -6.96
N MET A 75 -3.89 -11.46 -6.88
CA MET A 75 -2.93 -11.80 -7.93
C MET A 75 -3.24 -13.17 -8.50
N GLU A 76 -3.43 -13.22 -9.81
CA GLU A 76 -3.46 -14.45 -10.58
C GLU A 76 -2.04 -14.80 -11.02
N HIS A 77 -1.55 -15.95 -10.59
CA HIS A 77 -0.23 -16.46 -10.95
C HIS A 77 -0.23 -17.99 -10.90
N ASN A 78 0.29 -18.65 -11.93
CA ASN A 78 0.40 -20.12 -12.00
C ASN A 78 -0.90 -20.87 -11.66
N LYS A 79 -2.01 -20.44 -12.26
CA LYS A 79 -3.36 -21.01 -12.05
C LYS A 79 -3.87 -20.93 -10.60
N LYS A 80 -3.31 -20.02 -9.80
CA LYS A 80 -3.74 -19.73 -8.43
C LYS A 80 -4.11 -18.26 -8.31
N ILE A 81 -5.06 -18.00 -7.43
CA ILE A 81 -5.42 -16.65 -7.01
C ILE A 81 -4.92 -16.47 -5.59
N ILE A 82 -4.02 -15.51 -5.40
CA ILE A 82 -3.42 -15.16 -4.11
C ILE A 82 -3.98 -13.79 -3.72
N GLY A 83 -4.60 -13.71 -2.54
CA GLY A 83 -5.09 -12.45 -1.98
C GLY A 83 -4.19 -11.93 -0.87
N GLU A 84 -4.70 -10.96 -0.12
CA GLU A 84 -4.04 -10.31 1.01
C GLU A 84 -2.83 -9.45 0.62
N SER A 85 -2.96 -8.12 0.75
CA SER A 85 -1.92 -7.18 0.30
C SER A 85 -0.53 -7.45 0.90
N LEU A 86 -0.46 -7.83 2.18
CA LEU A 86 0.80 -8.13 2.85
C LEU A 86 1.42 -9.43 2.36
N ASP A 87 0.61 -10.45 2.06
CA ASP A 87 1.12 -11.71 1.51
C ASP A 87 1.61 -11.53 0.08
N LEU A 88 0.95 -10.71 -0.72
CA LEU A 88 1.42 -10.31 -2.05
C LEU A 88 2.75 -9.58 -2.01
N ILE A 89 2.92 -8.62 -1.10
CA ILE A 89 4.22 -7.97 -0.90
C ILE A 89 5.25 -9.02 -0.44
N ARG A 90 4.93 -9.84 0.58
CA ARG A 90 5.84 -10.85 1.16
C ARG A 90 6.33 -11.89 0.15
N LEU A 91 5.48 -12.30 -0.79
CA LEU A 91 5.86 -13.21 -1.87
C LEU A 91 7.02 -12.63 -2.71
N VAL A 92 7.08 -11.30 -2.82
CA VAL A 92 8.18 -10.56 -3.45
C VAL A 92 9.36 -10.32 -2.48
N ILE A 93 9.14 -10.24 -1.16
CA ILE A 93 10.18 -10.01 -0.13
C ILE A 93 11.06 -11.23 0.14
N GLN A 94 10.49 -12.44 0.19
CA GLN A 94 11.15 -13.64 0.76
C GLN A 94 12.53 -13.99 0.16
N LEU A 95 12.87 -13.42 -1.00
CA LEU A 95 14.14 -13.63 -1.68
C LEU A 95 15.32 -12.76 -1.17
N VAL A 96 15.09 -11.72 -0.34
CA VAL A 96 16.08 -10.62 -0.20
C VAL A 96 16.75 -10.46 1.18
N ILE A 97 16.14 -10.86 2.30
CA ILE A 97 16.61 -10.39 3.64
C ILE A 97 16.64 -11.50 4.72
N SER A 98 17.17 -12.69 4.47
CA SER A 98 17.26 -13.72 5.52
C SER A 98 18.42 -13.45 6.51
N GLY A 99 18.11 -13.36 7.82
CA GLY A 99 19.04 -13.47 8.95
C GLY A 99 19.41 -12.19 9.72
N SER A 100 19.06 -10.98 9.25
CA SER A 100 19.53 -9.72 9.85
C SER A 100 18.63 -9.13 10.94
N SER A 101 19.15 -8.21 11.76
CA SER A 101 18.34 -7.41 12.70
C SER A 101 17.26 -6.58 11.98
N LYS A 102 17.58 -6.06 10.78
CA LYS A 102 16.63 -5.39 9.87
C LYS A 102 15.48 -6.31 9.46
N GLN A 103 15.71 -7.61 9.26
CA GLN A 103 14.65 -8.57 8.95
C GLN A 103 13.63 -8.70 10.09
N ARG A 104 14.12 -8.87 11.33
CA ARG A 104 13.23 -9.00 12.50
C ARG A 104 12.36 -7.76 12.68
N PHE A 105 12.96 -6.59 12.53
CA PHE A 105 12.23 -5.32 12.60
C PHE A 105 11.23 -5.15 11.45
N ALA A 106 11.59 -5.59 10.24
CA ALA A 106 10.66 -5.59 9.11
C ALA A 106 9.43 -6.47 9.37
N VAL A 107 9.60 -7.66 9.93
CA VAL A 107 8.49 -8.56 10.29
C VAL A 107 7.59 -7.90 11.35
N GLU A 108 8.19 -7.28 12.37
CA GLU A 108 7.46 -6.54 13.39
C GLU A 108 6.63 -5.40 12.80
N LEU A 109 7.24 -4.55 11.98
CA LEU A 109 6.56 -3.42 11.34
C LEU A 109 5.46 -3.87 10.39
N LEU A 110 5.67 -4.92 9.59
CA LEU A 110 4.62 -5.47 8.73
C LEU A 110 3.46 -6.02 9.57
N GLY A 111 3.74 -6.70 10.67
CA GLY A 111 2.73 -7.19 11.62
C GLY A 111 1.97 -6.07 12.34
N TYR A 112 2.60 -4.92 12.55
CA TYR A 112 1.97 -3.74 13.16
C TYR A 112 1.07 -2.96 12.21
N SER A 113 1.23 -3.10 10.89
CA SER A 113 0.60 -2.21 9.89
C SER A 113 -0.93 -2.18 9.97
N ASP A 114 -1.59 -3.31 10.25
CA ASP A 114 -3.05 -3.34 10.39
C ASP A 114 -3.55 -2.67 11.68
N ALA A 115 -2.77 -2.75 12.76
CA ALA A 115 -3.08 -2.05 14.01
C ALA A 115 -2.91 -0.54 13.84
N PHE A 116 -1.85 -0.10 13.15
CA PHE A 116 -1.67 1.29 12.76
C PHE A 116 -2.86 1.79 11.92
N ASN A 117 -3.21 1.07 10.85
CA ASN A 117 -4.31 1.44 9.97
C ASN A 117 -5.65 1.53 10.71
N ARG A 118 -5.91 0.61 11.64
CA ARG A 118 -7.12 0.63 12.47
C ARG A 118 -7.14 1.86 13.39
N ALA A 119 -6.06 2.13 14.11
CA ALA A 119 -5.98 3.28 15.02
C ALA A 119 -6.24 4.60 14.28
N LEU A 120 -5.66 4.77 13.09
CA LEU A 120 -5.83 5.98 12.28
C LEU A 120 -7.25 6.07 11.69
N LEU A 121 -7.83 4.95 11.24
CA LEU A 121 -9.19 4.92 10.73
C LEU A 121 -10.22 5.23 11.83
N ASP A 122 -10.04 4.68 13.03
CA ASP A 122 -10.90 4.96 14.19
C ASP A 122 -10.73 6.42 14.64
N GLY A 123 -9.48 6.91 14.67
CA GLY A 123 -9.18 8.32 14.92
C GLY A 123 -9.87 9.27 13.94
N LEU A 124 -9.89 8.92 12.65
CA LEU A 124 -10.56 9.69 11.61
C LEU A 124 -12.09 9.68 11.78
N ARG A 125 -12.67 8.52 12.12
CA ARG A 125 -14.13 8.34 12.29
C ARG A 125 -14.66 8.85 13.62
N SER A 126 -13.80 9.05 14.61
CA SER A 126 -14.19 9.57 15.92
C SER A 126 -14.86 10.94 15.81
N LYS A 127 -15.71 11.28 16.77
CA LYS A 127 -16.22 12.66 16.92
C LYS A 127 -15.23 13.46 17.73
N GLY A 128 -14.97 14.71 17.32
CA GLY A 128 -14.08 15.61 18.03
C GLY A 128 -12.59 15.44 17.66
N PRO A 129 -11.67 15.76 18.59
CA PRO A 129 -10.23 15.71 18.35
C PRO A 129 -9.71 14.32 17.95
N VAL A 130 -8.47 14.28 17.47
CA VAL A 130 -7.78 13.01 17.19
C VAL A 130 -7.62 12.21 18.49
N THR A 131 -7.95 10.92 18.41
CA THR A 131 -7.87 9.97 19.54
C THR A 131 -6.43 9.75 20.00
N ALA A 132 -6.25 9.48 21.30
CA ALA A 132 -4.93 9.18 21.87
C ALA A 132 -4.26 7.97 21.20
N GLU A 133 -5.05 6.98 20.78
CA GLU A 133 -4.57 5.77 20.09
C GLU A 133 -3.98 6.11 18.72
N ALA A 134 -4.61 7.01 17.97
CA ALA A 134 -4.10 7.47 16.68
C ALA A 134 -2.82 8.29 16.86
N VAL A 135 -2.76 9.16 17.88
CA VAL A 135 -1.55 9.90 18.24
C VAL A 135 -0.41 8.94 18.59
N ALA A 136 -0.67 7.97 19.48
CA ALA A 136 0.33 6.98 19.88
C ALA A 136 0.79 6.10 18.71
N ALA A 137 -0.11 5.77 17.78
CA ALA A 137 0.24 5.03 16.57
C ALA A 137 1.17 5.84 15.64
N LEU A 138 0.90 7.14 15.47
CA LEU A 138 1.78 8.03 14.72
C LEU A 138 3.15 8.20 15.41
N ASP A 139 3.18 8.39 16.72
CA ASP A 139 4.42 8.54 17.49
C ASP A 139 5.28 7.27 17.43
N LYS A 140 4.64 6.09 17.41
CA LYS A 140 5.33 4.82 17.20
C LYS A 140 5.92 4.72 15.80
N ILE A 141 5.24 5.21 14.76
CA ILE A 141 5.79 5.25 13.40
C ILE A 141 6.99 6.20 13.31
N ASP A 142 6.91 7.39 13.89
CA ASP A 142 8.05 8.32 13.95
C ASP A 142 9.26 7.69 14.65
N SER A 143 9.04 7.07 15.81
CA SER A 143 10.08 6.35 16.55
C SER A 143 10.65 5.16 15.79
N SER A 144 9.85 4.53 14.91
CA SER A 144 10.29 3.41 14.09
C SER A 144 11.17 3.86 12.93
N LEU A 145 10.89 5.03 12.36
CA LEU A 145 11.71 5.65 11.31
C LEU A 145 13.08 6.11 11.83
N SER A 146 13.20 6.41 13.13
CA SER A 146 14.48 6.77 13.74
C SER A 146 15.38 5.57 14.10
N LYS A 147 14.97 4.33 13.77
CA LYS A 147 15.63 3.11 14.26
C LYS A 147 17.00 2.87 13.62
N PHE A 148 17.17 3.27 12.37
CA PHE A 148 18.41 3.13 11.62
C PHE A 148 18.83 4.51 11.09
N ASP A 149 20.12 4.79 11.15
CA ASP A 149 20.73 6.08 10.80
C ASP A 149 21.28 6.10 9.36
N ASP A 150 21.19 4.97 8.64
CA ASP A 150 21.67 4.83 7.27
C ASP A 150 20.63 5.26 6.21
N GLY A 151 19.63 6.07 6.59
CA GLY A 151 18.73 6.78 5.68
C GLY A 151 17.33 7.01 6.25
N PRO A 152 16.42 7.67 5.50
CA PRO A 152 15.14 8.17 6.01
C PRO A 152 14.01 7.12 6.01
N PHE A 153 14.31 5.85 5.73
CA PHE A 153 13.31 4.79 5.58
C PHE A 153 13.27 3.87 6.80
N PHE A 154 12.23 3.04 6.94
CA PHE A 154 12.05 2.17 8.12
C PHE A 154 13.23 1.22 8.37
N LEU A 155 13.95 0.83 7.31
CA LEU A 155 15.15 -0.01 7.39
C LEU A 155 16.43 0.77 6.99
N GLY A 156 16.40 2.09 7.13
CA GLY A 156 17.41 3.04 6.66
C GLY A 156 17.32 3.29 5.15
N GLN A 157 17.37 2.22 4.35
CA GLN A 157 17.19 2.25 2.90
C GLN A 157 15.76 1.84 2.50
N PHE A 158 15.31 2.32 1.34
CA PHE A 158 13.96 2.05 0.84
C PHE A 158 13.71 0.54 0.71
N SER A 159 12.57 0.10 1.21
CA SER A 159 12.26 -1.30 1.38
C SER A 159 10.76 -1.59 1.22
N LEU A 160 10.41 -2.87 1.30
CA LEU A 160 9.03 -3.32 1.22
C LEU A 160 8.23 -2.98 2.49
N VAL A 161 8.90 -2.63 3.59
CA VAL A 161 8.24 -2.06 4.77
C VAL A 161 7.68 -0.68 4.44
N ASP A 162 8.46 0.17 3.78
CA ASP A 162 8.03 1.51 3.36
C ASP A 162 6.81 1.40 2.43
N ILE A 163 6.85 0.49 1.45
CA ILE A 163 5.73 0.22 0.54
C ILE A 163 4.45 -0.18 1.30
N ALA A 164 4.56 -0.87 2.43
CA ALA A 164 3.40 -1.24 3.24
C ALA A 164 2.73 -0.02 3.91
N TYR A 165 3.48 1.03 4.20
CA TYR A 165 3.00 2.20 4.94
C TYR A 165 2.69 3.41 4.05
N VAL A 166 3.43 3.62 2.95
CA VAL A 166 3.30 4.78 2.06
C VAL A 166 1.85 5.07 1.63
N PRO A 167 1.08 4.10 1.08
CA PRO A 167 -0.30 4.36 0.66
C PRO A 167 -1.22 4.85 1.78
N PHE A 168 -0.95 4.43 3.01
CA PHE A 168 -1.77 4.75 4.17
C PHE A 168 -1.37 6.08 4.79
N ILE A 169 -0.07 6.32 4.97
CA ILE A 169 0.43 7.59 5.51
C ILE A 169 0.00 8.75 4.60
N ASP A 170 0.13 8.60 3.29
CA ASP A 170 -0.27 9.60 2.31
C ASP A 170 -1.77 9.90 2.36
N GLY A 171 -2.61 8.86 2.27
CA GLY A 171 -4.05 9.01 2.38
C GLY A 171 -4.47 9.61 3.73
N PHE A 172 -3.91 9.14 4.84
CA PHE A 172 -4.22 9.69 6.16
C PHE A 172 -3.77 11.13 6.32
N GLN A 173 -2.64 11.54 5.75
CA GLN A 173 -2.22 12.95 5.76
C GLN A 173 -3.29 13.85 5.14
N MET A 174 -3.79 13.48 3.96
CA MET A 174 -4.86 14.21 3.29
C MET A 174 -6.16 14.22 4.11
N PHE A 175 -6.60 13.05 4.60
CA PHE A 175 -7.88 12.93 5.30
C PHE A 175 -7.87 13.61 6.67
N PHE A 176 -6.79 13.49 7.45
CA PHE A 176 -6.69 14.14 8.76
C PHE A 176 -6.60 15.66 8.62
N ALA A 177 -5.88 16.17 7.61
CA ALA A 177 -5.86 17.60 7.32
C ALA A 177 -7.27 18.11 6.97
N GLY A 178 -7.97 17.44 6.05
CA GLY A 178 -9.30 17.88 5.57
C GLY A 178 -10.44 17.69 6.56
N ILE A 179 -10.45 16.60 7.34
CA ILE A 179 -11.58 16.22 8.22
C ILE A 179 -11.34 16.67 9.67
N LYS A 180 -10.09 16.62 10.13
CA LYS A 180 -9.73 16.88 11.54
C LYS A 180 -8.96 18.18 11.73
N ASN A 181 -8.58 18.87 10.66
CA ASN A 181 -7.63 19.99 10.71
C ASN A 181 -6.36 19.62 11.50
N TYR A 182 -5.88 18.39 11.29
CA TYR A 182 -4.76 17.82 12.03
C TYR A 182 -3.67 17.38 11.07
N ASP A 183 -2.47 17.93 11.26
CA ASP A 183 -1.27 17.53 10.53
C ASP A 183 -0.60 16.36 11.28
N ILE A 184 -0.60 15.18 10.65
CA ILE A 184 -0.02 13.96 11.22
C ILE A 184 1.50 14.02 11.33
N THR A 185 2.17 14.93 10.63
CA THR A 185 3.64 15.08 10.65
C THR A 185 4.11 16.10 11.68
N ARG A 186 3.22 16.96 12.18
CA ARG A 186 3.58 18.02 13.13
C ARG A 186 4.14 17.45 14.44
N GLY A 187 5.37 17.81 14.75
CA GLY A 187 6.10 17.32 15.93
C GLY A 187 6.72 15.92 15.75
N ARG A 188 6.68 15.36 14.54
CA ARG A 188 7.20 14.04 14.17
C ARG A 188 8.22 14.18 13.04
N VAL A 189 9.45 14.52 13.42
CA VAL A 189 10.51 14.96 12.49
C VAL A 189 10.93 13.86 11.50
N HIS A 190 10.87 12.59 11.91
CA HIS A 190 11.23 11.46 11.05
C HIS A 190 10.12 11.17 10.06
N MET A 191 8.85 11.24 10.50
CA MET A 191 7.70 11.16 9.60
C MET A 191 7.71 12.30 8.57
N GLN A 192 7.99 13.53 9.01
CA GLN A 192 8.08 14.68 8.11
C GLN A 192 9.13 14.42 7.02
N THR A 193 10.36 14.07 7.42
CA THR A 193 11.45 13.74 6.50
C THR A 193 11.06 12.60 5.55
N PHE A 194 10.47 11.53 6.07
CA PHE A 194 10.01 10.39 5.29
C PHE A 194 8.98 10.82 4.23
N THR A 195 7.97 11.61 4.61
CA THR A 195 6.93 12.06 3.66
C THR A 195 7.49 12.96 2.57
N GLU A 196 8.43 13.86 2.90
CA GLU A 196 9.09 14.73 1.92
C GLU A 196 9.91 13.91 0.90
N VAL A 197 10.70 12.93 1.37
CA VAL A 197 11.48 12.04 0.50
C VAL A 197 10.58 11.19 -0.39
N ILE A 198 9.48 10.65 0.16
CA ILE A 198 8.50 9.87 -0.61
C ILE A 198 7.84 10.74 -1.67
N GLN A 199 7.41 11.96 -1.36
CA GLN A 199 6.79 12.86 -2.35
C GLN A 199 7.74 13.15 -3.52
N LEU A 200 9.02 13.43 -3.24
CA LEU A 200 10.03 13.63 -4.28
C LEU A 200 10.28 12.38 -5.13
N THR A 201 10.27 11.20 -4.50
CA THR A 201 10.54 9.91 -5.17
C THR A 201 9.34 9.42 -5.99
N PHE A 202 8.11 9.63 -5.49
CA PHE A 202 6.88 9.05 -6.04
C PHE A 202 6.05 10.04 -6.89
N SER A 203 6.25 11.36 -6.78
CA SER A 203 5.66 12.34 -7.72
C SER A 203 6.03 12.01 -9.17
N LEU A 204 7.26 11.56 -9.44
CA LEU A 204 7.71 11.18 -10.80
C LEU A 204 7.06 9.90 -11.36
N THR A 205 6.43 9.07 -10.51
CA THR A 205 6.00 7.72 -10.91
C THR A 205 4.54 7.38 -10.62
N TYR A 206 3.88 8.05 -9.67
CA TYR A 206 2.64 7.54 -9.08
C TYR A 206 1.49 8.56 -9.02
N PHE A 207 1.72 9.75 -8.47
CA PHE A 207 0.63 10.67 -8.10
C PHE A 207 0.10 11.51 -9.25
N ASP A 208 0.96 12.00 -10.16
CA ASP A 208 0.54 12.82 -11.32
C ASP A 208 -0.20 12.03 -12.41
N ARG A 209 -0.44 10.71 -12.21
CA ARG A 209 -1.02 9.83 -13.23
C ARG A 209 -2.42 9.31 -12.89
N VAL A 210 -2.92 9.60 -11.69
CA VAL A 210 -4.23 9.14 -11.21
C VAL A 210 -5.18 10.32 -10.94
N SER A 211 -4.67 11.55 -10.99
CA SER A 211 -5.43 12.82 -10.89
C SER A 211 -5.89 13.34 -12.24
#